data_AF-A0AA40K858-F1
#
_entry.id   AF-A0AA40K858-F1
#
_cell.length_a   1.000
_cell.length_b   1.000
_cell.length_c   1.000
_cell.angle_alpha   90.00
_cell.angle_beta   90.00
_cell.angle_gamma   90.00
#
_symmetry.space_group_name_H-M   'P 1'
#
loop_
_entity.id
_entity.type
_entity.pdbx_description
1 polymer ?
#
loop_
_entity_poly.entity_id
_entity_poly.type
_entity_poly.pdbx_seq_one_letter_code
_entity_poly.pdbx_strand_id
1 'polypeptide(L)'
;LVPQIWTNWRSKKTDGLPAEMMFLWALCGVPFGAYAVVQNFNIPLQVQPQMFMSLCLVSWAQILMYHHKWALWKVLALAIPTAMVFAGVEVALILTLKPLYARGHEKGILAVGIVAAILLAAGLLPPYRELWKRRGRVIGINWVFLGMDWFGAFFSLMALVAQETFDVLGGVLYILCCLLEIGIFVSHLIFLARTRSLRKDAAAQGKTFDDVRAEHESRGLPFKFAERKRRSKEKDS
;
A
#
# COMPACT_ATOMS: atom_id res chain seq x y z
N LEU A 1 -6.20 -5.81 3.84
CA LEU A 1 -5.66 -6.66 2.74
C LEU A 1 -6.50 -7.90 2.40
N VAL A 2 -7.15 -8.57 3.37
CA VAL A 2 -7.96 -9.78 3.13
C VAL A 2 -8.97 -9.65 1.98
N PRO A 3 -9.77 -8.55 1.87
CA PRO A 3 -10.69 -8.38 0.75
C PRO A 3 -10.00 -8.33 -0.61
N GLN A 4 -8.82 -7.69 -0.69
CA GLN A 4 -8.01 -7.65 -1.91
C GLN A 4 -7.52 -9.05 -2.28
N ILE A 5 -6.97 -9.80 -1.32
CA ILE A 5 -6.48 -11.17 -1.53
C ILE A 5 -7.60 -12.08 -2.05
N TRP A 6 -8.79 -11.98 -1.45
CA TRP A 6 -9.96 -12.74 -1.89
C TRP A 6 -10.39 -12.34 -3.31
N THR A 7 -10.41 -11.04 -3.62
CA THR A 7 -10.75 -10.53 -4.96
C THR A 7 -9.75 -11.02 -6.00
N ASN A 8 -8.45 -10.97 -5.71
CA ASN A 8 -7.38 -11.48 -6.56
C ASN A 8 -7.57 -12.97 -6.82
N TRP A 9 -7.87 -13.75 -5.78
CA TRP A 9 -8.09 -15.19 -5.89
C TRP A 9 -9.35 -15.52 -6.70
N ARG A 10 -10.45 -14.78 -6.53
CA ARG A 10 -11.70 -15.02 -7.26
C ARG A 10 -11.60 -14.63 -8.73
N SER A 11 -10.99 -13.50 -9.02
CA SER A 11 -10.86 -12.96 -10.39
C SER A 11 -9.70 -13.56 -11.17
N LYS A 12 -8.71 -14.16 -10.49
CA LYS A 12 -7.42 -14.63 -11.05
C LYS A 12 -6.68 -13.53 -11.84
N LYS A 13 -6.94 -12.27 -11.48
CA LYS A 13 -6.35 -11.08 -12.08
C LYS A 13 -5.90 -10.13 -10.98
N THR A 14 -4.81 -9.43 -11.23
CA THR A 14 -4.18 -8.47 -10.30
C THR A 14 -3.84 -7.16 -11.02
N ASP A 15 -4.62 -6.84 -12.07
CA ASP A 15 -4.36 -5.69 -12.92
C ASP A 15 -4.51 -4.37 -12.15
N GLY A 16 -3.46 -3.55 -12.19
CA GLY A 16 -3.41 -2.26 -11.49
C GLY A 16 -2.98 -2.32 -10.03
N LEU A 17 -2.75 -3.51 -9.44
CA LEU A 17 -2.17 -3.64 -8.10
C LEU A 17 -0.62 -3.63 -8.20
N PRO A 18 0.08 -2.61 -7.66
CA PRO A 18 1.53 -2.53 -7.82
C PRO A 18 2.27 -3.59 -6.98
N ALA A 19 3.08 -4.44 -7.62
CA ALA A 19 3.90 -5.43 -6.92
C ALA A 19 4.90 -4.79 -5.95
N GLU A 20 5.51 -3.69 -6.39
CA GLU A 20 6.48 -2.89 -5.62
C GLU A 20 5.87 -2.41 -4.29
N MET A 21 4.61 -1.95 -4.32
CA MET A 21 3.87 -1.50 -3.13
C MET A 21 3.70 -2.65 -2.13
N MET A 22 3.18 -3.80 -2.57
CA MET A 22 2.99 -4.95 -1.68
C MET A 22 4.31 -5.45 -1.07
N PHE A 23 5.39 -5.45 -1.86
CA PHE A 23 6.69 -5.87 -1.35
C PHE A 23 7.29 -4.87 -0.36
N LEU A 24 7.26 -3.57 -0.67
CA LEU A 24 7.77 -2.53 0.24
C LEU A 24 6.99 -2.48 1.54
N TRP A 25 5.67 -2.70 1.49
CA TRP A 25 4.83 -2.79 2.68
C TRP A 25 5.07 -4.05 3.51
N ALA A 26 5.36 -5.18 2.86
CA ALA A 26 5.83 -6.35 3.59
C ALA A 26 7.18 -6.07 4.27
N LEU A 27 8.12 -5.45 3.54
CA LEU A 27 9.44 -5.10 4.07
C LEU A 27 9.37 -4.09 5.22
N CYS A 28 8.46 -3.11 5.16
CA CYS A 28 8.29 -2.13 6.24
C CYS A 28 7.69 -2.76 7.51
N GLY A 29 6.96 -3.87 7.39
CA GLY A 29 6.43 -4.62 8.52
C GLY A 29 7.52 -5.12 9.48
N VAL A 30 8.71 -5.44 8.97
CA VAL A 30 9.86 -5.92 9.76
C VAL A 30 10.35 -4.88 10.78
N PRO A 31 10.80 -3.67 10.40
CA PRO A 31 11.21 -2.66 11.36
C PRO A 31 10.03 -2.17 12.20
N PHE A 32 8.81 -2.13 11.65
CA PHE A 32 7.63 -1.65 12.39
C PHE A 32 7.18 -2.64 13.47
N GLY A 33 7.24 -3.95 13.20
CA GLY A 33 7.00 -5.00 14.19
C GLY A 33 8.05 -5.02 15.29
N ALA A 34 9.34 -4.94 14.92
CA ALA A 34 10.42 -4.79 15.89
C ALA A 34 10.23 -3.53 16.77
N TYR A 35 9.84 -2.41 16.16
CA TYR A 35 9.55 -1.16 16.85
C TYR A 35 8.44 -1.33 17.90
N ALA A 36 7.29 -1.87 17.50
CA ALA A 36 6.15 -2.06 18.38
C ALA A 36 6.44 -3.02 19.55
N VAL A 37 7.21 -4.09 19.30
CA VAL A 37 7.58 -5.06 20.33
C VAL A 37 8.60 -4.49 21.33
N VAL A 38 9.63 -3.79 20.85
CA VAL A 38 10.67 -3.24 21.72
C VAL A 38 10.13 -2.08 22.56
N GLN A 39 9.27 -1.24 21.99
CA GLN A 39 8.57 -0.16 22.70
C GLN A 39 7.46 -0.66 23.65
N ASN A 40 7.20 -1.97 23.69
CA ASN A 40 6.14 -2.60 24.49
C ASN A 40 4.76 -1.94 24.28
N PHE A 41 4.40 -1.65 23.03
CA PHE A 41 3.05 -1.17 22.73
C PHE A 41 1.98 -2.20 23.11
N ASN A 42 0.73 -1.75 23.20
CA ASN A 42 -0.41 -2.64 23.42
C ASN A 42 -0.40 -3.84 22.46
N ILE A 43 -0.80 -5.02 22.93
CA ILE A 43 -0.78 -6.28 22.15
C ILE A 43 -1.37 -6.12 20.73
N PRO A 44 -2.51 -5.43 20.53
CA PRO A 44 -3.04 -5.20 19.18
C PRO A 44 -2.06 -4.49 18.24
N LEU A 45 -1.28 -3.50 18.74
CA LEU A 45 -0.28 -2.77 17.98
C LEU A 45 0.98 -3.60 17.68
N GLN A 46 1.27 -4.62 18.49
CA GLN A 46 2.34 -5.58 18.20
C GLN A 46 1.93 -6.61 17.14
N VAL A 47 0.67 -7.05 17.17
CA VAL A 47 0.15 -8.07 16.24
C VAL A 47 -0.16 -7.49 14.87
N GLN A 48 -0.60 -6.22 14.80
CA GLN A 48 -0.97 -5.56 13.54
C GLN A 48 0.15 -5.60 12.47
N PRO A 49 1.41 -5.23 12.75
CA PRO A 49 2.50 -5.29 11.77
C PRO A 49 2.74 -6.71 11.25
N GLN A 50 2.62 -7.73 12.10
CA GLN A 50 2.80 -9.14 11.73
C GLN A 50 1.76 -9.60 10.72
N MET A 51 0.49 -9.30 11.02
CA MET A 51 -0.62 -9.62 10.12
C MET A 51 -0.49 -8.85 8.82
N PHE A 52 -0.18 -7.55 8.89
CA PHE A 52 -0.04 -6.71 7.71
C PHE A 52 1.08 -7.19 6.79
N MET A 53 2.27 -7.47 7.35
CA MET A 53 3.42 -8.01 6.63
C MET A 53 3.07 -9.33 5.93
N SER A 54 2.47 -10.27 6.65
CA SER A 54 2.10 -11.58 6.13
C SER A 54 1.10 -11.47 4.98
N LEU A 55 0.07 -10.63 5.15
CA LEU A 55 -0.95 -10.40 4.11
C LEU A 55 -0.35 -9.68 2.88
N CYS A 56 0.61 -8.77 3.08
CA CYS A 56 1.33 -8.13 1.99
C CYS A 56 2.15 -9.15 1.18
N LEU A 57 2.86 -10.07 1.83
CA LEU A 57 3.61 -11.14 1.17
C LEU A 57 2.69 -12.07 0.37
N VAL A 58 1.53 -12.45 0.92
CA VAL A 58 0.52 -13.25 0.21
C VAL A 58 0.01 -12.51 -1.03
N SER A 59 -0.33 -11.23 -0.88
CA SER A 59 -0.78 -10.40 -2.00
C SER A 59 0.31 -10.24 -3.07
N TRP A 60 1.56 -10.05 -2.67
CA TRP A 60 2.71 -10.01 -3.57
C TRP A 60 2.90 -11.33 -4.34
N ALA A 61 2.80 -12.47 -3.65
CA ALA A 61 2.82 -13.79 -4.27
C ALA A 61 1.68 -13.97 -5.29
N GLN A 62 0.46 -13.51 -4.97
CA GLN A 62 -0.66 -13.52 -5.92
C GLN A 62 -0.38 -12.66 -7.17
N ILE A 63 0.34 -11.55 -7.04
CA ILE A 63 0.73 -10.73 -8.20
C ILE A 63 1.74 -11.47 -9.09
N LEU A 64 2.72 -12.16 -8.50
CA LEU A 64 3.66 -12.99 -9.26
C LEU A 64 2.95 -14.13 -10.00
N MET A 65 1.97 -14.78 -9.35
CA MET A 65 1.20 -15.85 -9.97
C MET A 65 0.27 -15.35 -11.08
N TYR A 66 -0.55 -14.33 -10.81
CA TYR A 66 -1.64 -13.96 -11.70
C TYR A 66 -1.26 -12.93 -12.77
N HIS A 67 -0.37 -11.98 -12.46
CA HIS A 67 0.08 -10.98 -13.42
C HIS A 67 1.29 -11.48 -14.23
N HIS A 68 2.34 -11.92 -13.54
CA HIS A 68 3.58 -12.36 -14.20
C HIS A 68 3.51 -13.81 -14.70
N LYS A 69 2.41 -14.53 -14.43
CA LYS A 69 2.18 -15.92 -14.86
C LYS A 69 3.26 -16.90 -14.40
N TRP A 70 3.87 -16.66 -13.24
CA TRP A 70 4.83 -17.59 -12.68
C TRP A 70 4.15 -18.86 -12.17
N ALA A 71 4.81 -20.00 -12.36
CA ALA A 71 4.36 -21.26 -11.77
C ALA A 71 4.39 -21.19 -10.24
N LEU A 72 3.43 -21.83 -9.57
CA LEU A 72 3.26 -21.79 -8.11
C LEU A 72 4.56 -22.14 -7.36
N TRP A 73 5.28 -23.17 -7.82
CA TRP A 73 6.52 -23.60 -7.17
C TRP A 73 7.61 -22.52 -7.19
N LYS A 74 7.72 -21.73 -8.27
CA LYS A 74 8.68 -20.60 -8.34
C LYS A 74 8.30 -19.50 -7.36
N VAL A 75 7.01 -19.23 -7.24
CA VAL A 75 6.48 -18.22 -6.31
C VAL A 75 6.71 -18.67 -4.86
N LEU A 76 6.45 -19.92 -4.52
CA LEU A 76 6.71 -20.48 -3.19
C LEU A 76 8.20 -20.48 -2.87
N ALA A 77 9.04 -20.89 -3.83
CA ALA A 77 10.50 -20.89 -3.69
C ALA A 77 11.09 -19.49 -3.48
N LEU A 78 10.34 -18.42 -3.80
CA LEU A 78 10.76 -17.03 -3.54
C LEU A 78 10.11 -16.44 -2.29
N ALA A 79 8.80 -16.64 -2.12
CA ALA A 79 8.02 -16.05 -1.04
C ALA A 79 8.37 -16.65 0.33
N ILE A 80 8.58 -17.97 0.42
CA ILE A 80 8.91 -18.63 1.70
C ILE A 80 10.29 -18.16 2.22
N PRO A 81 11.38 -18.19 1.42
CA PRO A 81 12.65 -17.63 1.87
C PRO A 81 12.57 -16.16 2.24
N THR A 82 11.80 -15.36 1.50
CA THR A 82 11.60 -13.94 1.82
C THR A 82 10.94 -13.78 3.20
N ALA A 83 9.89 -14.54 3.48
CA ALA A 83 9.21 -14.54 4.78
C ALA A 83 10.15 -14.96 5.92
N MET A 84 10.96 -16.00 5.70
CA MET A 84 11.96 -16.44 6.68
C MET A 84 13.02 -15.38 6.95
N VAL A 85 13.51 -14.71 5.91
CA VAL A 85 14.46 -13.59 6.06
C VAL A 85 13.83 -12.45 6.85
N PHE A 86 12.57 -12.09 6.54
CA PHE A 86 11.86 -11.02 7.25
C PHE A 86 11.70 -11.34 8.74
N ALA A 87 11.24 -12.55 9.07
CA ALA A 87 11.12 -13.02 10.44
C ALA A 87 12.49 -13.07 11.15
N GLY A 88 13.53 -13.57 10.48
CA GLY A 88 14.88 -13.65 11.03
C GLY A 88 15.48 -12.27 11.33
N VAL A 89 15.33 -11.31 10.41
CA VAL A 89 15.78 -9.93 10.59
C VAL A 89 15.00 -9.26 11.72
N GLU A 90 13.67 -9.44 11.78
CA GLU A 90 12.86 -8.89 12.85
C GLU A 90 13.28 -9.42 14.23
N VAL A 91 13.46 -10.73 14.36
CA VAL A 91 13.94 -11.36 15.60
C VAL A 91 15.33 -10.83 15.97
N ALA A 92 16.25 -10.71 15.00
CA ALA A 92 17.57 -10.15 15.24
C ALA A 92 17.51 -8.70 15.73
N LEU A 93 16.64 -7.87 15.14
CA LEU A 93 16.41 -6.49 15.59
C LEU A 93 15.86 -6.46 17.02
N ILE A 94 14.86 -7.27 17.34
CA ILE A 94 14.27 -7.33 18.69
C ILE A 94 15.32 -7.78 19.72
N LEU A 95 16.03 -8.88 19.46
CA LEU A 95 17.03 -9.42 20.39
C LEU A 95 18.20 -8.46 20.61
N THR A 96 18.55 -7.67 19.59
CA THR A 96 19.63 -6.67 19.69
C THR A 96 19.16 -5.40 20.40
N LEU A 97 17.99 -4.86 20.01
CA LEU A 97 17.53 -3.55 20.46
C LEU A 97 16.79 -3.57 21.79
N LYS A 98 16.09 -4.66 22.14
CA LYS A 98 15.39 -4.79 23.43
C LYS A 98 16.31 -4.59 24.65
N PRO A 99 17.50 -5.23 24.75
CA PRO A 99 18.39 -5.00 25.88
C PRO A 99 19.03 -3.61 25.86
N LEU A 100 19.28 -3.03 24.67
CA LEU A 100 19.80 -1.65 24.54
C LEU A 100 18.76 -0.64 25.04
N TYR A 101 17.50 -0.83 24.64
CA TYR A 101 16.38 0.00 25.07
C TYR A 101 16.16 -0.09 26.58
N ALA A 102 16.23 -1.30 27.16
CA ALA A 102 16.13 -1.50 28.61
C ALA A 102 17.26 -0.81 29.41
N ARG A 103 18.40 -0.51 28.77
CA ARG A 103 19.51 0.28 29.35
C ARG A 103 19.37 1.78 29.12
N GLY A 104 18.25 2.25 28.56
CA GLY A 104 17.98 3.66 28.25
C GLY A 104 18.58 4.16 26.94
N HIS A 105 19.09 3.27 26.07
CA HIS A 105 19.64 3.66 24.77
C HIS A 105 18.57 3.63 23.67
N GLU A 106 17.80 4.71 23.56
CA GLU A 106 16.63 4.81 22.67
C GLU A 106 16.95 5.09 21.20
N LYS A 107 18.18 5.56 20.89
CA LYS A 107 18.57 5.99 19.54
C LYS A 107 18.43 4.88 18.49
N GLY A 108 18.73 3.64 18.87
CA GLY A 108 18.64 2.48 17.97
C GLY A 108 17.20 2.19 17.56
N ILE A 109 16.26 2.26 18.51
CA ILE A 109 14.86 1.97 18.22
C ILE A 109 14.19 3.11 17.44
N LEU A 110 14.57 4.36 17.70
CA LEU A 110 14.14 5.52 16.90
C LEU A 110 14.59 5.40 15.44
N ALA A 111 15.84 4.98 15.20
CA ALA A 111 16.34 4.77 13.84
C ALA A 111 15.52 3.71 13.08
N VAL A 112 15.16 2.60 13.75
CA VAL A 112 14.30 1.56 13.18
C VAL A 112 12.91 2.11 12.84
N GLY A 113 12.30 2.89 13.73
CA GLY A 113 11.02 3.55 13.47
C GLY A 113 11.07 4.51 12.26
N ILE A 114 12.15 5.28 12.11
CA ILE A 114 12.36 6.16 10.95
C ILE A 114 12.51 5.35 9.66
N VAL A 115 13.25 4.24 9.68
CA VAL A 115 13.37 3.35 8.52
C VAL A 115 12.01 2.77 8.13
N ALA A 116 11.20 2.34 9.11
CA ALA A 116 9.83 1.88 8.87
C ALA A 116 8.99 2.97 8.19
N ALA A 117 9.09 4.22 8.66
CA ALA A 117 8.42 5.39 8.10
C ALA A 117 8.72 5.58 6.62
N ILE A 118 10.01 5.57 6.29
CA ILE A 118 10.50 5.80 4.93
C ILE A 118 10.01 4.70 4.00
N LEU A 119 10.10 3.44 4.44
CA LEU A 119 9.64 2.28 3.65
C LEU A 119 8.12 2.31 3.41
N LEU A 120 7.35 2.67 4.43
CA LEU A 120 5.89 2.79 4.35
C LEU A 120 5.49 3.89 3.35
N ALA A 121 6.09 5.08 3.47
CA ALA A 121 5.90 6.18 2.53
C ALA A 121 6.35 5.82 1.11
N ALA A 122 7.48 5.09 0.97
CA ALA A 122 7.95 4.63 -0.33
C ALA A 122 6.99 3.63 -0.98
N GLY A 123 6.34 2.76 -0.19
CA GLY A 123 5.31 1.86 -0.68
C GLY A 123 4.06 2.58 -1.21
N LEU A 124 3.80 3.80 -0.78
CA LEU A 124 2.73 4.66 -1.29
C LEU A 124 3.11 5.45 -2.56
N LEU A 125 4.38 5.48 -2.96
CA LEU A 125 4.80 6.15 -4.20
C LEU A 125 4.17 5.53 -5.46
N PRO A 126 4.18 4.20 -5.67
CA PRO A 126 3.55 3.58 -6.84
C PRO A 126 2.05 3.92 -7.00
N PRO A 127 1.17 3.79 -5.99
CA PRO A 127 -0.25 4.12 -6.17
C PRO A 127 -0.47 5.62 -6.41
N TYR A 128 0.28 6.51 -5.76
CA TYR A 128 0.22 7.96 -6.02
C TYR A 128 0.67 8.32 -7.43
N ARG A 129 1.72 7.66 -7.94
CA ARG A 129 2.19 7.81 -9.33
C ARG A 129 1.12 7.38 -10.32
N GLU A 130 0.44 6.26 -10.06
CA GLU A 130 -0.63 5.76 -10.92
C GLU A 130 -1.84 6.68 -10.89
N LEU A 131 -2.19 7.19 -9.72
CA LEU A 131 -3.25 8.18 -9.51
C LEU A 131 -2.98 9.46 -10.30
N TRP A 132 -1.74 9.96 -10.26
CA TRP A 132 -1.31 11.14 -11.03
C TRP A 132 -1.40 10.89 -12.54
N LYS A 133 -0.88 9.74 -13.00
CA LYS A 133 -0.93 9.33 -14.41
C LYS A 133 -2.37 9.25 -14.92
N ARG A 134 -3.28 8.71 -14.12
CA ARG A 134 -4.70 8.48 -14.47
C ARG A 134 -5.64 9.61 -14.03
N ARG A 135 -5.12 10.80 -13.76
CA ARG A 135 -5.89 12.02 -13.38
C ARG A 135 -6.88 11.80 -12.20
N GLY A 136 -6.47 11.03 -11.20
CA GLY A 136 -7.26 10.78 -9.99
C GLY A 136 -8.10 9.50 -10.01
N ARG A 137 -8.01 8.68 -11.07
CA ARG A 137 -8.70 7.40 -11.13
C ARG A 137 -7.90 6.30 -10.43
N VAL A 138 -8.41 5.80 -9.31
CA VAL A 138 -7.91 4.62 -8.59
C VAL A 138 -8.41 3.36 -9.32
N ILE A 139 -7.51 2.51 -9.79
CA ILE A 139 -7.81 1.20 -10.42
C ILE A 139 -6.87 0.16 -9.83
N GLY A 140 -7.36 -1.06 -9.65
CA GLY A 140 -6.57 -2.20 -9.15
C GLY A 140 -6.53 -2.30 -7.61
N ILE A 141 -6.96 -1.25 -6.90
CA ILE A 141 -7.10 -1.24 -5.44
C ILE A 141 -8.59 -1.39 -5.09
N ASN A 142 -8.92 -2.39 -4.26
CA ASN A 142 -10.27 -2.61 -3.75
C ASN A 142 -10.66 -1.54 -2.71
N TRP A 143 -11.81 -0.90 -2.91
CA TRP A 143 -12.37 0.13 -2.01
C TRP A 143 -12.57 -0.34 -0.56
N VAL A 144 -13.01 -1.59 -0.37
CA VAL A 144 -13.17 -2.18 0.96
C VAL A 144 -11.81 -2.39 1.61
N PHE A 145 -10.80 -2.74 0.83
CA PHE A 145 -9.43 -2.83 1.33
C PHE A 145 -8.91 -1.45 1.73
N LEU A 146 -9.04 -0.43 0.88
CA LEU A 146 -8.58 0.93 1.19
C LEU A 146 -9.28 1.50 2.44
N GLY A 147 -10.58 1.26 2.59
CA GLY A 147 -11.31 1.67 3.80
C GLY A 147 -10.85 0.92 5.06
N MET A 148 -10.59 -0.39 4.95
CA MET A 148 -10.07 -1.19 6.05
C MET A 148 -8.65 -0.78 6.46
N ASP A 149 -7.81 -0.40 5.50
CA ASP A 149 -6.47 0.15 5.74
C ASP A 149 -6.58 1.43 6.58
N TRP A 150 -7.49 2.32 6.18
CA TRP A 150 -7.72 3.59 6.86
C TRP A 150 -8.25 3.41 8.28
N PHE A 151 -9.22 2.51 8.46
CA PHE A 151 -9.68 2.15 9.79
C PHE A 151 -8.56 1.55 10.64
N GLY A 152 -7.70 0.73 10.04
CA GLY A 152 -6.52 0.18 10.72
C GLY A 152 -5.59 1.28 11.22
N ALA A 153 -5.24 2.26 10.38
CA ALA A 153 -4.41 3.40 10.77
C ALA A 153 -5.09 4.27 11.83
N PHE A 154 -6.39 4.54 11.67
CA PHE A 154 -7.18 5.35 12.60
C PHE A 154 -7.29 4.70 13.98
N PHE A 155 -7.69 3.42 14.06
CA PHE A 155 -7.82 2.73 15.34
C PHE A 155 -6.47 2.54 16.03
N SER A 156 -5.39 2.35 15.27
CA SER A 156 -4.05 2.29 15.86
C SER A 156 -3.60 3.63 16.43
N LEU A 157 -3.94 4.74 15.78
CA LEU A 157 -3.73 6.08 16.34
C LEU A 157 -4.52 6.25 17.65
N MET A 158 -5.79 5.83 17.69
CA MET A 158 -6.60 5.92 18.90
C MET A 158 -6.06 5.03 20.02
N ALA A 159 -5.57 3.83 19.70
CA ALA A 159 -4.95 2.92 20.66
C ALA A 159 -3.64 3.48 21.22
N LEU A 160 -2.88 4.23 20.42
CA LEU A 160 -1.67 4.91 20.87
C LEU A 160 -1.99 6.12 21.76
N VAL A 161 -3.04 6.90 21.41
CA VAL A 161 -3.53 8.00 22.24
C VAL A 161 -4.05 7.51 23.60
N ALA A 162 -4.62 6.30 23.66
CA ALA A 162 -5.12 5.68 24.88
C ALA A 162 -4.01 5.07 25.78
N GLN A 163 -2.75 5.06 25.33
CA GLN A 163 -1.62 4.54 26.10
C GLN A 163 -1.14 5.56 27.14
N GLU A 164 -0.60 5.11 28.28
CA GLU A 164 -0.11 6.02 29.35
C GLU A 164 1.04 6.92 28.88
N THR A 165 1.88 6.41 27.98
CA THR A 165 2.96 7.15 27.33
C THR A 165 2.69 7.29 25.84
N PHE A 166 2.64 8.54 25.37
CA PHE A 166 2.40 8.83 23.96
C PHE A 166 3.71 8.78 23.16
N ASP A 167 3.81 7.84 22.22
CA ASP A 167 4.92 7.80 21.28
C ASP A 167 4.67 8.74 20.09
N VAL A 168 5.43 9.84 20.05
CA VAL A 168 5.28 10.86 18.99
C VAL A 168 5.58 10.27 17.61
N LEU A 169 6.58 9.39 17.50
CA LEU A 169 6.98 8.81 16.22
C LEU A 169 5.85 7.94 15.65
N GLY A 170 5.34 6.98 16.43
CA GLY A 170 4.20 6.15 16.07
C GLY A 170 2.95 6.98 15.74
N GLY A 171 2.68 8.02 16.52
CA GLY A 171 1.55 8.93 16.29
C GLY A 171 1.65 9.64 14.94
N VAL A 172 2.83 10.21 14.63
CA VAL A 172 3.10 10.84 13.33
C VAL A 172 2.93 9.85 12.19
N LEU A 173 3.39 8.60 12.34
CA LEU A 173 3.25 7.57 11.31
C LEU A 173 1.79 7.25 11.00
N TYR A 174 0.98 7.00 12.03
CA TYR A 174 -0.44 6.70 11.82
C TYR A 174 -1.21 7.90 11.26
N ILE A 175 -0.89 9.13 11.70
CA ILE A 175 -1.48 10.35 11.13
C ILE A 175 -1.13 10.49 9.64
N LEU A 176 0.16 10.30 9.28
CA LEU A 176 0.59 10.37 7.89
C LEU A 176 -0.10 9.33 7.01
N CYS A 177 -0.24 8.08 7.48
CA CYS A 177 -1.02 7.05 6.80
C CYS A 177 -2.48 7.49 6.58
N CYS A 178 -3.15 7.94 7.64
CA CYS A 178 -4.53 8.41 7.55
C CYS A 178 -4.67 9.54 6.51
N LEU A 179 -3.77 10.52 6.51
CA LEU A 179 -3.80 11.65 5.58
C LEU A 179 -3.53 11.21 4.14
N LEU A 180 -2.54 10.34 3.92
CA LEU A 180 -2.21 9.84 2.59
C LEU A 180 -3.35 9.00 2.01
N GLU A 181 -4.03 8.21 2.83
CA GLU A 181 -5.16 7.42 2.37
C GLU A 181 -6.41 8.27 2.11
N ILE A 182 -6.68 9.28 2.95
CA ILE A 182 -7.70 10.31 2.67
C ILE A 182 -7.41 10.99 1.34
N GLY A 183 -6.14 11.29 1.04
CA GLY A 183 -5.72 11.86 -0.24
C GLY A 183 -6.11 10.99 -1.44
N ILE A 184 -6.00 9.65 -1.30
CA ILE A 184 -6.43 8.69 -2.34
C ILE A 184 -7.96 8.74 -2.51
N PHE A 185 -8.72 8.70 -1.41
CA PHE A 185 -10.18 8.82 -1.43
C PHE A 185 -10.64 10.11 -2.10
N VAL A 186 -10.11 11.26 -1.65
CA VAL A 186 -10.44 12.59 -2.17
C VAL A 186 -10.13 12.68 -3.66
N SER A 187 -8.95 12.22 -4.08
CA SER A 187 -8.57 12.23 -5.50
C SER A 187 -9.55 11.46 -6.38
N HIS A 188 -10.03 10.30 -5.90
CA HIS A 188 -11.05 9.53 -6.60
C HIS A 188 -12.42 10.21 -6.61
N LEU A 189 -12.85 10.78 -5.48
CA LEU A 189 -14.11 11.53 -5.41
C LEU A 189 -14.10 12.71 -6.39
N ILE A 190 -12.99 13.44 -6.48
CA ILE A 190 -12.83 14.53 -7.44
C ILE A 190 -12.84 13.98 -8.88
N PHE A 191 -12.28 12.79 -9.14
CA PHE A 191 -12.40 12.13 -10.44
C PHE A 191 -13.87 11.77 -10.77
N LEU A 192 -14.62 11.20 -9.81
CA LEU A 192 -16.03 10.84 -9.97
C LEU A 192 -16.89 12.08 -10.24
N ALA A 193 -16.65 13.17 -9.50
CA ALA A 193 -17.34 14.43 -9.71
C ALA A 193 -17.07 15.00 -11.11
N ARG A 194 -15.80 15.03 -11.54
CA ARG A 194 -15.38 15.55 -12.85
C ARG A 194 -15.88 14.72 -14.03
N THR A 195 -16.02 13.40 -13.86
CA THR A 195 -16.46 12.47 -14.91
C THR A 195 -17.95 12.16 -14.85
N ARG A 196 -18.71 12.78 -13.95
CA ARG A 196 -20.13 12.49 -13.73
C ARG A 196 -20.97 12.67 -15.00
N SER A 197 -20.78 13.75 -15.75
CA SER A 197 -21.52 13.98 -17.01
C SER A 197 -21.17 12.90 -18.03
N LEU A 198 -19.88 12.69 -18.29
CA LEU A 198 -19.41 11.71 -19.26
C LEU A 198 -19.84 10.27 -18.92
N ARG A 199 -19.86 9.90 -17.63
CA ARG A 199 -20.33 8.59 -17.18
C ARG A 199 -21.83 8.41 -17.32
N LYS A 200 -22.63 9.48 -17.13
CA LYS A 200 -24.06 9.45 -17.40
C LYS A 200 -24.32 9.24 -18.89
N ASP A 201 -23.57 9.94 -19.74
CA ASP A 201 -23.68 9.82 -21.20
C ASP A 201 -23.23 8.42 -21.68
N ALA A 202 -22.15 7.88 -21.10
CA ALA A 202 -21.68 6.52 -21.37
C ALA A 202 -22.69 5.45 -20.94
N ALA A 203 -23.26 5.60 -19.73
CA ALA A 203 -24.27 4.69 -19.21
C ALA A 203 -25.56 4.71 -20.04
N ALA A 204 -25.96 5.88 -20.55
CA ALA A 204 -27.09 6.01 -21.47
C ALA A 204 -26.84 5.27 -22.81
N GLN A 205 -25.58 5.09 -23.20
CA GLN A 205 -25.17 4.31 -24.37
C GLN A 205 -24.85 2.84 -24.05
N GLY A 206 -25.04 2.38 -22.81
CA GLY A 206 -24.68 1.04 -22.37
C GLY A 206 -23.17 0.76 -22.34
N LYS A 207 -22.33 1.81 -22.44
CA LYS A 207 -20.87 1.71 -22.50
C LYS A 207 -20.24 2.02 -21.14
N THR A 208 -19.14 1.36 -20.82
CA THR A 208 -18.32 1.73 -19.66
C THR A 208 -17.43 2.93 -19.99
N PHE A 209 -16.87 3.57 -18.95
CA PHE A 209 -15.91 4.67 -19.15
C PHE A 209 -14.67 4.20 -19.93
N ASP A 210 -14.23 2.96 -19.74
CA ASP A 210 -13.09 2.39 -20.46
C ASP A 210 -13.44 2.13 -21.94
N ASP A 211 -14.69 1.80 -22.27
CA ASP A 211 -15.16 1.65 -23.67
C ASP A 211 -15.19 2.98 -24.40
N VAL A 212 -15.71 4.04 -23.76
CA VAL A 212 -15.74 5.40 -24.34
C VAL A 212 -14.32 5.92 -24.57
N ARG A 213 -13.40 5.61 -23.66
CA ARG A 213 -11.98 5.93 -23.82
C ARG A 213 -11.37 5.15 -24.99
N ALA A 214 -11.58 3.84 -25.06
CA ALA A 214 -11.05 3.00 -26.13
C ALA A 214 -11.54 3.45 -27.52
N GLU A 215 -12.78 3.92 -27.60
CA GLU A 215 -13.37 4.49 -28.81
C GLU A 215 -12.76 5.85 -29.21
N HIS A 216 -12.41 6.71 -28.24
CA HIS A 216 -11.69 7.95 -28.54
C HIS A 216 -10.24 7.68 -28.95
N GLU A 217 -9.58 6.72 -28.31
CA GLU A 217 -8.21 6.28 -28.69
C GLU A 217 -8.19 5.65 -30.09
N SER A 218 -9.15 4.79 -30.45
CA SER A 218 -9.23 4.17 -31.78
C SER A 218 -9.58 5.16 -32.89
N ARG A 219 -10.34 6.21 -32.57
CA ARG A 219 -10.68 7.31 -33.49
C ARG A 219 -9.60 8.40 -33.55
N GLY A 220 -8.52 8.29 -32.79
CA GLY A 220 -7.45 9.30 -32.73
C GLY A 220 -7.90 10.66 -32.17
N LEU A 221 -9.05 10.72 -31.49
CA LEU A 221 -9.62 11.96 -30.97
C LEU A 221 -9.02 12.31 -29.60
N PRO A 222 -8.76 13.60 -29.32
CA PRO A 222 -8.22 14.02 -28.03
C PRO A 222 -9.25 13.78 -26.91
N PHE A 223 -8.98 12.81 -26.05
CA PHE A 223 -9.84 12.55 -24.88
C PHE A 223 -9.38 13.39 -23.68
N LYS A 224 -10.26 14.28 -23.21
CA LYS A 224 -9.99 15.20 -22.08
C LYS A 224 -9.51 14.49 -20.81
N PHE A 225 -9.90 13.22 -20.64
CA PHE A 225 -9.53 12.38 -19.51
C PHE A 225 -8.54 11.26 -19.87
N ALA A 226 -7.85 11.37 -21.01
CA ALA A 226 -6.75 10.47 -21.35
C ALA A 226 -5.67 10.48 -20.26
N GLU A 227 -5.02 9.33 -20.08
CA GLU A 227 -3.85 9.23 -19.20
C GLU A 227 -2.83 10.29 -19.58
N ARG A 228 -2.22 10.92 -18.57
CA ARG A 228 -1.16 11.90 -18.82
C ARG A 228 -0.02 11.17 -19.53
N LYS A 229 0.22 11.49 -20.81
CA LYS A 229 1.40 11.02 -21.53
C LYS A 229 2.63 11.48 -20.74
N ARG A 230 3.51 10.53 -20.42
CA ARG A 230 4.83 10.87 -19.88
C ARG A 230 5.47 11.77 -20.94
N ARG A 231 5.79 13.01 -20.57
CA ARG A 231 6.65 13.86 -21.40
C ARG A 231 7.99 13.13 -21.42
N SER A 232 8.23 12.25 -22.39
CA SER A 232 9.59 11.79 -22.64
C SER A 232 10.36 13.07 -22.92
N LYS A 233 11.44 13.29 -22.18
CA LYS A 233 12.49 14.15 -22.68
C LYS A 233 12.99 13.47 -23.96
N GLU A 234 12.37 13.78 -25.08
CA GLU A 234 13.13 14.09 -26.28
C GLU A 234 14.04 15.25 -25.85
N LYS A 235 15.21 14.88 -25.33
CA LYS A 235 16.37 15.72 -25.54
C LYS A 235 16.85 15.30 -26.92
N ASP A 236 16.48 16.11 -27.89
CA ASP A 236 17.14 16.19 -29.18
C ASP A 236 18.65 16.17 -29.00
N SER A 237 19.32 15.47 -29.92
CA SER A 237 20.68 15.70 -30.43
C SER A 237 21.84 15.81 -29.43
#